data_AF-B4SEF0-F1
#
_entry.id   AF-B4SEF0-F1
#
_cell.length_a   1.000
_cell.length_b   1.000
_cell.length_c   1.000
_cell.angle_alpha   90.00
_cell.angle_beta   90.00
_cell.angle_gamma   90.00
#
_symmetry.space_group_name_H-M   'P 1'
#
loop_
_entity.id
_entity.type
_entity.pdbx_description
1 polymer ?
#
loop_
_entity_poly.entity_id
_entity_poly.type
_entity_poly.pdbx_seq_one_letter_code
_entity_poly.pdbx_strand_id
1 'polypeptide(L)' 'MSINDLLPSVATLSHADKFRLVQILLEQLTKEEGISARQTPAPAETFNPRSYYGVAHQSRQMIDEYIASSRDQYRD' A
#
# COMPACT_ATOMS: atom_id res chain seq x y z
N MET A 1 30.26 -22.10 14.14
CA MET A 1 30.50 -20.64 14.18
C MET A 1 29.46 -20.02 15.08
N SER A 2 29.87 -19.08 15.94
CA SER A 2 28.93 -18.31 16.76
C SER A 2 28.30 -17.20 15.92
N ILE A 3 27.09 -16.77 16.27
CA ILE A 3 26.45 -15.59 15.66
C ILE A 3 27.36 -14.35 15.72
N ASN A 4 28.16 -14.24 16.79
CA ASN A 4 29.11 -13.14 17.01
C ASN A 4 30.26 -13.13 15.99
N ASP A 5 30.60 -14.28 15.42
CA ASP A 5 31.63 -14.40 14.38
C ASP A 5 31.09 -14.00 13.00
N LEU A 6 29.76 -14.03 12.81
CA LEU A 6 29.08 -13.72 11.54
C LEU A 6 28.75 -12.23 11.39
N LEU A 7 28.51 -11.52 12.51
CA LEU A 7 28.16 -10.10 12.49
C LEU A 7 29.17 -9.22 11.73
N PRO A 8 30.50 -9.38 11.87
CA PRO A 8 31.47 -8.61 11.10
C PRO A 8 31.34 -8.83 9.59
N SER A 9 31.07 -10.07 9.16
CA SER A 9 30.89 -10.41 7.73
C SER A 9 29.58 -9.86 7.16
N VAL A 10 28.53 -9.80 7.97
CA VAL A 10 27.26 -9.16 7.57
C VAL A 10 27.41 -7.63 7.54
N ALA A 11 28.23 -7.06 8.42
CA ALA A 11 28.45 -5.61 8.46
C ALA A 11 29.10 -5.07 7.16
N THR A 12 29.94 -5.86 6.50
CA THR A 12 30.59 -5.51 5.22
C THR A 12 29.67 -5.59 4.00
N LEU A 13 28.50 -6.22 4.12
CA LEU A 13 27.55 -6.32 3.02
C LEU A 13 26.92 -4.97 2.68
N SER A 14 26.50 -4.83 1.41
CA SER A 14 25.71 -3.69 0.98
C SER A 14 24.38 -3.64 1.73
N HIS A 15 23.74 -2.46 1.76
CA HIS A 15 22.42 -2.31 2.39
C HIS A 15 21.37 -3.26 1.78
N ALA A 16 21.40 -3.42 0.45
CA ALA A 16 20.49 -4.31 -0.26
C ALA A 16 20.72 -5.79 0.11
N ASP A 17 21.98 -6.20 0.24
CA ASP A 17 22.33 -7.58 0.59
C ASP A 17 21.98 -7.90 2.04
N LYS A 18 22.17 -6.94 2.96
CA LYS A 18 21.70 -7.06 4.35
C LYS A 18 20.19 -7.26 4.41
N PHE A 19 19.45 -6.45 3.65
CA PHE A 19 18.01 -6.55 3.58
C PHE A 19 17.56 -7.92 3.03
N ARG A 20 18.19 -8.38 1.95
CA ARG A 20 17.91 -9.69 1.34
C ARG A 20 18.22 -10.85 2.28
N LEU A 21 19.32 -10.76 3.04
CA LEU A 21 19.69 -11.77 4.03
C LEU A 21 18.65 -11.85 5.16
N VAL A 22 18.16 -10.72 5.66
CA VAL A 22 17.08 -10.69 6.66
C VAL A 22 15.79 -11.31 6.11
N GLN A 23 15.43 -11.01 4.85
CA GLN A 23 14.25 -11.63 4.22
C GLN A 23 14.36 -13.16 4.15
N ILE A 24 15.53 -13.67 3.74
CA ILE A 24 15.78 -15.12 3.66
C ILE A 24 15.67 -15.77 5.05
N LEU A 25 16.25 -15.15 6.08
CA LEU A 25 16.17 -15.66 7.45
C LEU A 25 14.74 -15.70 7.98
N LEU A 26 13.96 -14.64 7.74
CA LEU A 26 12.55 -14.60 8.13
C LEU A 26 11.73 -15.66 7.38
N GLU A 27 12.00 -15.89 6.09
CA GLU A 27 11.36 -16.96 5.31
C GLU A 27 11.70 -18.36 5.85
N GLN A 28 12.93 -18.58 6.29
CA GLN A 28 13.34 -19.84 6.90
C GLN A 28 12.66 -20.07 8.25
N LEU A 29 12.66 -19.06 9.13
CA LEU A 29 12.01 -19.15 10.44
C LEU A 29 10.51 -19.38 10.32
N THR A 30 9.83 -18.71 9.38
CA THR A 30 8.40 -18.93 9.14
C THR A 30 8.10 -20.35 8.67
N LYS A 31 8.98 -20.96 7.85
CA LYS A 31 8.87 -22.37 7.45
C LYS A 31 9.09 -23.33 8.62
N GLU A 32 10.07 -23.04 9.48
CA GLU A 32 10.43 -23.88 10.63
C GLU A 32 9.33 -23.89 11.70
N GLU A 33 8.75 -22.73 12.01
CA GLU A 33 7.68 -22.56 13.00
C GLU A 33 6.30 -22.99 12.48
N GLY A 34 6.20 -23.49 11.23
CA GLY A 34 4.93 -23.85 10.60
C GLY A 34 3.97 -22.67 10.42
N ILE A 35 4.47 -21.43 10.59
CA ILE A 35 3.73 -20.21 10.35
C ILE A 35 3.62 -20.07 8.85
N SER A 36 2.54 -20.59 8.28
CA SER A 36 2.17 -20.27 6.90
C SER A 36 2.13 -18.75 6.79
N ALA A 37 3.12 -18.18 6.11
CA ALA A 37 3.23 -16.74 5.87
C ALA A 37 2.07 -16.31 4.97
N ARG A 38 0.85 -16.29 5.52
CA ARG A 38 -0.32 -15.74 4.85
C ARG A 38 -0.28 -14.24 5.04
N GLN A 39 0.66 -13.61 4.36
CA GLN A 39 0.63 -12.20 4.03
C GLN A 39 1.23 -12.01 2.64
N THR A 40 0.66 -12.69 1.65
CA THR A 40 0.39 -11.93 0.42
C THR A 40 -0.48 -10.77 0.89
N PRO A 41 -0.05 -9.49 0.76
CA PRO A 41 -1.05 -8.43 0.74
C PRO A 41 -2.09 -8.91 -0.27
N ALA A 42 -3.36 -8.96 0.13
CA ALA A 42 -4.45 -9.19 -0.81
C ALA A 42 -4.12 -8.35 -2.05
N PRO A 43 -4.14 -8.93 -3.27
CA PRO A 43 -3.73 -8.21 -4.46
C PRO A 43 -4.40 -6.85 -4.38
N ALA A 44 -3.58 -5.79 -4.29
CA ALA A 44 -4.10 -4.44 -4.17
C ALA A 44 -5.20 -4.32 -5.21
N GLU A 45 -6.44 -4.04 -4.76
CA GLU A 45 -7.59 -4.01 -5.65
C GLU A 45 -7.17 -3.30 -6.92
N THR A 46 -7.23 -3.99 -8.06
CA THR A 46 -6.77 -3.46 -9.33
C THR A 46 -7.42 -2.10 -9.51
N PHE A 47 -6.62 -1.03 -9.46
CA PHE A 47 -7.13 0.33 -9.54
C PHE A 47 -8.00 0.45 -10.79
N ASN A 48 -9.30 0.65 -10.58
CA ASN A 48 -10.26 0.76 -11.65
C ASN A 48 -10.51 2.25 -11.92
N PRO A 49 -9.92 2.84 -12.97
CA PRO A 49 -10.11 4.26 -13.26
C PRO A 49 -11.57 4.61 -13.52
N ARG A 50 -12.42 3.65 -13.93
CA ARG A 50 -13.85 3.90 -14.14
C ARG A 50 -14.62 4.06 -12.84
N SER A 51 -14.22 3.41 -11.75
CA SER A 51 -14.84 3.63 -10.44
C SER A 51 -14.32 4.93 -9.79
N TYR A 52 -13.06 5.30 -10.03
CA TYR A 52 -12.48 6.52 -9.48
C TYR A 52 -12.94 7.79 -10.23
N TYR A 53 -12.91 7.77 -11.57
CA TYR A 53 -13.29 8.93 -12.40
C TYR A 53 -14.76 8.92 -12.84
N GLY A 54 -15.50 7.81 -12.68
CA GLY A 54 -16.91 7.71 -13.08
C GLY A 54 -17.91 8.32 -12.10
N VAL A 55 -17.53 8.56 -10.83
CA VAL A 55 -18.38 9.22 -9.82
C VAL A 55 -18.33 10.75 -9.95
N ALA A 56 -17.35 11.29 -10.67
CA ALA A 56 -17.23 12.72 -10.96
C ALA A 56 -18.13 13.20 -12.13
N HIS A 57 -18.99 12.34 -12.65
CA HIS A 57 -20.10 12.74 -13.52
C HIS A 57 -21.35 13.07 -12.71
N GLN A 58 -21.22 13.88 -11.65
CA GLN A 58 -22.32 14.80 -11.38
C GLN A 58 -22.41 15.66 -12.63
N SER A 59 -23.49 15.49 -13.41
CA SER A 59 -23.69 16.26 -14.62
C SER A 59 -23.48 17.72 -14.26
N ARG A 60 -22.69 18.44 -15.06
CA ARG A 60 -22.38 19.85 -14.82
C ARG A 60 -23.66 20.67 -14.58
N GLN A 61 -24.78 20.22 -15.16
CA GLN A 61 -26.14 20.69 -14.91
C GLN A 61 -26.58 20.62 -13.45
N MET A 62 -26.30 19.53 -12.73
CA MET A 62 -26.62 19.38 -11.31
C MET A 62 -25.82 20.35 -10.43
N ILE A 63 -24.56 20.62 -10.80
CA ILE A 63 -23.70 21.59 -10.12
C ILE A 63 -24.21 23.02 -10.39
N ASP A 64 -24.53 23.32 -11.65
CA ASP A 64 -25.07 24.61 -12.05
C ASP A 64 -26.44 24.88 -11.39
N GLU A 65 -27.29 23.86 -11.26
CA GLU A 65 -28.59 23.93 -10.58
C GLU A 65 -28.47 24.12 -9.06
N TYR A 66 -27.50 23.46 -8.42
CA TYR A 66 -27.17 23.70 -7.01
C TYR A 66 -26.64 25.13 -6.76
N ILE A 67 -25.79 25.63 -7.65
CA ILE A 67 -25.26 27.00 -7.55
C ILE A 67 -26.37 28.04 -7.81
N ALA A 68 -27.26 27.79 -8.77
CA ALA A 68 -28.38 28.68 -9.06
C ALA A 68 -29.37 28.74 -7.89
N SER A 69 -29.78 27.58 -7.37
CA SER A 69 -30.71 27.49 -6.22
C SER A 69 -30.15 28.09 -4.93
N SER A 70 -28.84 27.96 -4.69
CA SER A 70 -28.17 28.58 -3.54
C SER A 70 -28.13 30.11 -3.61
N ARG A 71 -28.19 30.68 -4.83
CA ARG A 71 -28.08 32.13 -5.04
C ARG A 71 -29.41 32.86 -4.84
N ASP A 72 -30.54 32.20 -5.07
CA ASP A 72 -31.87 32.76 -4.84
C ASP A 72 -32.29 32.76 -3.36
N GLN A 73 -31.69 31.92 -2.50
CA GLN A 73 -31.98 31.90 -1.05
C GLN A 73 -31.49 33.13 -0.27
N TYR A 74 -30.70 34.02 -0.89
CA TYR A 74 -30.21 35.25 -0.25
C TYR A 74 -30.89 36.53 -0.78
N ARG A 75 -32.01 36.39 -1.50
CA ARG A 75 -32.72 37.51 -2.13
C ARG A 75 -34.19 37.65 -1.69
N ASP A 76 -34.47 37.29 -0.44
CA ASP A 76 -35.66 37.72 0.31
C ASP A 76 -35.22 38.26 1.69
#